data_AF-A0A3D2F103-F1
#
_entry.id   AF-A0A3D2F103-F1
#
_cell.length_a   1.000
_cell.length_b   1.000
_cell.length_c   1.000
_cell.angle_alpha   90.00
_cell.angle_beta   90.00
_cell.angle_gamma   90.00
#
_symmetry.space_group_name_H-M   'P 1'
#
loop_
_entity.id
_entity.type
_entity.pdbx_description
1 polymer ?
#
loop_
_entity_poly.entity_id
_entity_poly.type
_entity_poly.pdbx_seq_one_letter_code
_entity_poly.pdbx_strand_id
1 'polypeptide(L)'
;EKTSTPSVSDERKEEIRDEILDLDEQERSAMEALGEAQEELARVQEEKRLLIQELLEGEAAMPEALELTPEMVDEAIVALKTEFDKGAEGAQEDGYIVQEGMDFAAAETKLRAEGNEAALASLYRMVQAGSRPAVVCEEGGRFCIAETFGQTLSERANCVYDRKAQKQVGRENCNGNAVNQAQKMGVPLMERRIAEAHMAAFPDSDQFCYDYIQATEDKRESG
;
A
#
# COMPACT_ATOMS: atom_id res chain seq x y z
N GLU A 1 60.12 57.68 -17.28
CA GLU A 1 60.72 56.34 -17.10
C GLU A 1 60.29 55.45 -18.26
N LYS A 2 61.19 54.67 -18.86
CA LYS A 2 60.82 53.68 -19.88
C LYS A 2 60.47 52.38 -19.18
N THR A 3 59.19 52.00 -19.22
CA THR A 3 58.70 50.69 -18.78
C THR A 3 59.18 49.64 -19.78
N SER A 4 60.26 48.93 -19.45
CA SER A 4 60.68 47.74 -20.19
C SER A 4 59.71 46.61 -19.83
N THR A 5 58.82 46.25 -20.76
CA THR A 5 58.04 45.02 -20.64
C THR A 5 59.00 43.83 -20.60
N PRO A 6 58.82 42.86 -19.68
CA PRO A 6 59.68 41.68 -19.64
C PRO A 6 59.46 40.86 -20.92
N SER A 7 60.52 40.59 -21.68
CA SER A 7 60.45 39.68 -22.81
C SER A 7 60.57 38.25 -22.31
N VAL A 8 59.53 37.44 -22.55
CA VAL A 8 59.56 36.00 -22.29
C VAL A 8 60.58 35.35 -23.25
N SER A 9 61.51 34.55 -22.73
CA SER A 9 62.49 33.82 -23.55
C SER A 9 61.78 32.84 -24.49
N ASP A 10 62.41 32.52 -25.62
CA ASP A 10 61.83 31.58 -26.57
C ASP A 10 61.68 30.17 -25.99
N GLU A 11 62.60 29.74 -25.10
CA GLU A 11 62.47 28.52 -24.30
C GLU A 11 61.20 28.52 -23.44
N ARG A 12 60.90 29.63 -22.74
CA ARG A 12 59.69 29.71 -21.92
C ARG A 12 58.42 29.73 -22.77
N LYS A 13 58.47 30.22 -24.02
CA LYS A 13 57.34 30.13 -24.95
C LYS A 13 57.13 28.71 -25.48
N GLU A 14 58.16 27.88 -25.49
CA GLU A 14 58.08 26.47 -25.88
C GLU A 14 57.50 25.64 -24.73
N GLU A 15 58.02 25.82 -23.51
CA GLU A 15 57.44 25.22 -22.28
C GLU A 15 55.95 25.55 -22.12
N ILE A 16 55.56 26.81 -22.33
CA ILE A 16 54.14 27.22 -22.24
C ILE A 16 53.28 26.51 -23.31
N ARG A 17 53.83 26.24 -24.50
CA ARG A 17 53.08 25.52 -25.54
C ARG A 17 52.89 24.06 -25.16
N ASP A 18 53.92 23.41 -24.64
CA ASP A 18 53.84 22.02 -24.19
C ASP A 18 52.87 21.89 -23.01
N GLU A 19 52.94 22.80 -22.02
CA GLU A 19 51.98 22.87 -20.90
C GLU A 19 50.53 23.05 -21.40
N ILE A 20 50.30 23.88 -22.44
CA ILE A 20 48.96 24.05 -23.04
C ILE A 20 48.49 22.77 -23.74
N LEU A 21 49.37 22.09 -24.48
CA LEU A 21 49.01 20.84 -25.17
C LEU A 21 48.62 19.73 -24.18
N ASP A 22 49.35 19.62 -23.07
CA ASP A 22 49.03 18.68 -21.99
C ASP A 22 47.68 19.00 -21.34
N LEU A 23 47.39 20.29 -21.14
CA LEU A 23 46.10 20.73 -20.61
C LEU A 23 44.95 20.48 -21.59
N ASP A 24 45.14 20.71 -22.89
CA ASP A 24 44.15 20.42 -23.94
C ASP A 24 43.86 18.91 -24.03
N GLU A 25 44.86 18.06 -23.80
CA GLU A 25 44.68 16.60 -23.75
C GLU A 25 43.93 16.17 -22.48
N GLN A 26 44.26 16.75 -21.32
CA GLN A 26 43.52 16.53 -20.07
C GLN A 26 42.05 16.99 -20.19
N GLU A 27 41.81 18.15 -20.80
CA GLU A 27 40.46 18.67 -21.02
C GLU A 27 39.65 17.72 -21.91
N ARG A 28 40.25 17.22 -23.00
CA ARG A 28 39.60 16.26 -23.89
C ARG A 28 39.24 14.96 -23.18
N SER A 29 40.17 14.41 -22.40
CA SER A 29 39.94 13.19 -21.61
C SER A 29 38.84 13.39 -20.56
N ALA A 30 38.82 14.54 -19.89
CA ALA A 30 37.76 14.88 -18.93
C ALA A 30 36.38 15.03 -19.59
N MET A 31 36.32 15.62 -20.79
CA MET A 31 35.07 15.73 -21.55
C MET A 31 34.54 14.36 -22.00
N GLU A 32 35.42 13.45 -22.41
CA GLU A 32 35.04 12.07 -22.77
C GLU A 32 34.46 11.32 -21.57
N ALA A 33 35.14 11.36 -20.41
CA ALA A 33 34.65 10.75 -19.17
C ALA A 33 33.31 11.37 -18.71
N LEU A 34 33.11 12.67 -18.91
CA LEU A 34 31.83 13.33 -18.62
C LEU A 34 30.72 12.82 -19.55
N GLY A 35 31.02 12.62 -20.83
CA GLY A 35 30.10 12.04 -21.80
C GLY A 35 29.65 10.64 -21.39
N GLU A 36 30.60 9.77 -21.05
CA GLU A 36 30.30 8.40 -20.55
C GLU A 36 29.43 8.43 -19.28
N ALA A 37 29.75 9.32 -18.34
CA ALA A 37 28.97 9.46 -17.11
C ALA A 37 27.54 9.98 -17.36
N GLN A 38 27.36 10.86 -18.35
CA GLN A 38 26.04 11.36 -18.76
C GLN A 38 25.20 10.26 -19.42
N GLU A 39 25.82 9.42 -20.26
CA GLU A 39 25.15 8.26 -20.86
C GLU A 39 24.70 7.24 -19.81
N GLU A 40 25.57 6.91 -18.85
CA GLU A 40 25.21 5.98 -17.77
C GLU A 40 24.11 6.57 -16.86
N LEU A 41 24.16 7.88 -16.57
CA LEU A 41 23.09 8.55 -15.83
C LEU A 41 21.75 8.48 -16.57
N ALA A 42 21.75 8.71 -17.90
CA ALA A 42 20.55 8.59 -18.72
C ALA A 42 20.00 7.15 -18.70
N ARG A 43 20.87 6.14 -18.76
CA ARG A 43 20.48 4.73 -18.66
C ARG A 43 19.82 4.41 -17.31
N VAL A 44 20.42 4.87 -16.21
CA VAL A 44 19.88 4.68 -14.85
C VAL A 44 18.54 5.41 -14.67
N GLN A 45 18.40 6.61 -15.25
CA GLN A 45 17.14 7.35 -15.21
C GLN A 45 16.03 6.62 -15.99
N GLU A 46 16.34 6.02 -17.13
CA GLU A 46 15.38 5.24 -17.90
C GLU A 46 15.00 3.93 -17.19
N GLU A 47 15.96 3.21 -16.61
CA GLU A 47 15.69 2.03 -15.80
C GLU A 47 14.81 2.37 -14.58
N LYS A 48 15.10 3.50 -13.90
CA LYS A 48 14.26 4.03 -12.82
C LYS A 48 12.85 4.35 -13.32
N ARG A 49 12.70 4.94 -14.50
CA ARG A 49 11.39 5.25 -15.11
C ARG A 49 10.59 3.98 -15.37
N LEU A 50 11.23 2.95 -15.94
CA LEU A 50 10.60 1.65 -16.20
C LEU A 50 10.21 0.94 -14.90
N LEU A 51 11.04 0.97 -13.87
CA LEU A 51 10.70 0.41 -12.55
C LEU A 51 9.57 1.19 -11.86
N ILE A 52 9.52 2.51 -12.02
CA ILE A 52 8.39 3.33 -11.56
C ILE A 52 7.12 2.96 -12.34
N GLN A 53 7.23 2.76 -13.66
CA GLN A 53 6.12 2.33 -14.48
C GLN A 53 5.63 0.94 -14.09
N GLU A 54 6.54 -0.02 -13.84
CA GLU A 54 6.19 -1.36 -13.32
C GLU A 54 5.58 -1.28 -11.91
N LEU A 55 6.03 -0.34 -11.07
CA LEU A 55 5.43 -0.07 -9.75
C LEU A 55 3.99 0.44 -9.89
N LEU A 56 3.75 1.36 -10.83
CA LEU A 56 2.45 1.96 -11.11
C LEU A 56 1.51 1.02 -11.87
N GLU A 57 2.02 0.21 -12.80
CA GLU A 57 1.24 -0.82 -13.51
C GLU A 57 0.97 -2.04 -12.62
N GLY A 58 1.84 -2.27 -11.62
CA GLY A 58 1.60 -3.16 -10.49
C GLY A 58 0.55 -2.62 -9.50
N GLU A 59 0.09 -1.36 -9.66
CA GLU A 59 -1.10 -0.84 -8.97
C GLU A 59 -2.35 -1.45 -9.60
N ALA A 60 -2.67 -2.63 -9.05
CA ALA A 60 -4.01 -3.15 -8.84
C ALA A 60 -5.05 -2.64 -9.86
N ALA A 61 -5.27 -3.44 -10.91
CA ALA A 61 -6.50 -3.39 -11.66
C ALA A 61 -7.67 -3.22 -10.69
N MET A 62 -8.41 -2.12 -10.84
CA MET A 62 -9.74 -2.00 -10.26
C MET A 62 -10.44 -3.33 -10.52
N PRO A 63 -10.89 -4.04 -9.47
CA PRO A 63 -11.39 -5.39 -9.68
C PRO A 63 -12.54 -5.29 -10.67
N GLU A 64 -12.46 -6.06 -11.75
CA GLU A 64 -13.40 -6.00 -12.87
C GLU A 64 -14.83 -5.90 -12.34
N ALA A 65 -15.63 -5.04 -12.98
CA ALA A 65 -17.02 -4.83 -12.59
C ALA A 65 -17.73 -6.18 -12.53
N LEU A 66 -17.99 -6.65 -11.31
CA LEU A 66 -18.61 -7.93 -11.08
C LEU A 66 -20.12 -7.72 -11.16
N GLU A 67 -20.73 -8.23 -12.22
CA GLU A 67 -22.18 -8.31 -12.31
C GLU A 67 -22.68 -9.42 -11.38
N LEU A 68 -23.29 -9.03 -10.26
CA LEU A 68 -23.83 -9.96 -9.28
C LEU A 68 -25.14 -10.57 -9.76
N THR A 69 -25.23 -11.89 -9.75
CA THR A 69 -26.52 -12.58 -9.87
C THR A 69 -27.21 -12.68 -8.51
N PRO A 70 -28.55 -12.89 -8.46
CA PRO A 70 -29.26 -13.11 -7.21
C PRO A 70 -28.67 -14.24 -6.36
N GLU A 71 -28.21 -15.32 -6.99
CA GLU A 71 -27.61 -16.47 -6.30
C GLU A 71 -26.28 -16.09 -5.62
N MET A 72 -25.46 -15.27 -6.26
CA MET A 72 -24.20 -14.78 -5.69
C MET A 72 -24.46 -13.87 -4.48
N VAL A 73 -25.49 -13.04 -4.56
CA VAL A 73 -25.92 -12.20 -3.43
C VAL A 73 -26.37 -13.08 -2.27
N ASP A 74 -27.21 -14.09 -2.54
CA ASP A 74 -27.71 -14.99 -1.51
C ASP A 74 -26.58 -15.81 -0.87
N GLU A 75 -25.62 -16.31 -1.66
CA GLU A 75 -24.42 -16.98 -1.15
C GLU A 75 -23.63 -16.08 -0.18
N ALA A 76 -23.39 -14.82 -0.58
CA ALA A 76 -22.66 -13.84 0.22
C ALA A 76 -23.37 -13.52 1.54
N ILE A 77 -24.70 -13.33 1.50
CA ILE A 77 -25.52 -13.06 2.69
C ILE A 77 -25.59 -14.29 3.61
N VAL A 78 -25.73 -15.50 3.07
CA VAL A 78 -25.72 -16.74 3.87
C VAL A 78 -24.39 -16.93 4.58
N ALA A 79 -23.27 -16.67 3.91
CA ALA A 79 -21.94 -16.74 4.52
C ALA A 79 -21.81 -15.73 5.68
N LEU A 80 -22.22 -14.48 5.46
CA LEU A 80 -22.20 -13.44 6.50
C LEU A 80 -23.11 -13.80 7.68
N LYS A 81 -24.31 -14.33 7.41
CA LYS A 81 -25.25 -14.77 8.45
C LYS A 81 -24.68 -15.91 9.29
N THR A 82 -24.06 -16.88 8.63
CA THR A 82 -23.45 -18.04 9.30
C THR A 82 -22.39 -17.59 10.31
N GLU A 83 -21.57 -16.61 9.95
CA GLU A 83 -20.55 -16.05 10.85
C GLU A 83 -21.15 -15.18 11.95
N PHE A 84 -22.20 -14.41 11.63
CA PHE A 84 -22.95 -13.65 12.61
C PHE A 84 -23.56 -14.55 13.70
N ASP A 85 -24.22 -15.63 13.30
CA ASP A 85 -24.85 -16.59 14.22
C ASP A 85 -23.79 -17.31 15.08
N LYS A 86 -22.66 -17.73 14.49
CA LYS A 86 -21.52 -18.31 15.23
C LYS A 86 -20.92 -17.35 16.25
N GLY A 87 -20.81 -16.06 15.91
CA GLY A 87 -20.31 -15.03 16.82
C GLY A 87 -21.20 -14.89 18.05
N ALA A 88 -22.52 -14.95 17.86
CA ALA A 88 -23.48 -14.91 18.96
C ALA A 88 -23.41 -16.16 19.86
N GLU A 89 -23.33 -17.36 19.27
CA GLU A 89 -23.22 -18.63 19.99
C GLU A 89 -21.86 -18.75 20.72
N GLY A 90 -20.74 -18.50 20.04
CA GLY A 90 -19.40 -18.64 20.60
C GLY A 90 -19.09 -17.62 21.70
N ALA A 91 -19.52 -16.37 21.55
CA ALA A 91 -19.35 -15.37 22.62
C ALA A 91 -20.13 -15.76 23.89
N GLN A 92 -21.32 -16.35 23.74
CA GLN A 92 -22.11 -16.84 24.86
C GLN A 92 -21.46 -18.04 25.56
N GLU A 93 -20.83 -18.95 24.83
CA GLU A 93 -20.11 -20.11 25.38
C GLU A 93 -18.81 -19.73 26.10
N ASP A 94 -18.06 -18.77 25.56
CA ASP A 94 -16.75 -18.34 26.08
C ASP A 94 -16.83 -17.20 27.11
N GLY A 95 -18.03 -16.72 27.43
CA GLY A 95 -18.25 -15.64 28.40
C GLY A 95 -17.82 -14.25 27.91
N TYR A 96 -17.63 -14.08 26.59
CA TYR A 96 -17.42 -12.77 25.98
C TYR A 96 -18.74 -12.00 25.87
N ILE A 97 -18.64 -10.67 25.84
CA ILE A 97 -19.80 -9.82 25.61
C ILE A 97 -20.27 -10.05 24.17
N VAL A 98 -21.39 -10.75 24.01
CA VAL A 98 -22.17 -10.73 22.76
C VAL A 98 -22.47 -9.26 22.48
N GLN A 99 -22.23 -8.78 21.26
CA GLN A 99 -22.67 -7.44 20.88
C GLN A 99 -24.20 -7.37 20.95
N GLU A 100 -24.72 -6.99 22.12
CA GLU A 100 -26.14 -6.77 22.33
C GLU A 100 -26.63 -5.67 21.39
N GLY A 101 -27.69 -5.96 20.65
CA GLY A 101 -28.42 -4.95 19.87
C GLY A 101 -28.10 -4.88 18.39
N MET A 102 -27.19 -5.70 17.85
CA MET A 102 -27.03 -5.79 16.39
C MET A 102 -28.10 -6.70 15.78
N ASP A 103 -28.91 -6.14 14.88
CA ASP A 103 -29.94 -6.87 14.15
C ASP A 103 -29.44 -7.26 12.76
N PHE A 104 -29.19 -8.56 12.54
CA PHE A 104 -28.77 -9.06 11.24
C PHE A 104 -29.79 -8.75 10.14
N ALA A 105 -31.10 -8.77 10.44
CA ALA A 105 -32.12 -8.46 9.44
C ALA A 105 -32.00 -7.00 8.97
N ALA A 106 -31.61 -6.08 9.87
CA ALA A 106 -31.32 -4.69 9.51
C ALA A 106 -30.05 -4.59 8.65
N ALA A 107 -29.01 -5.38 8.93
CA ALA A 107 -27.79 -5.43 8.11
C ALA A 107 -28.06 -5.99 6.71
N GLU A 108 -28.79 -7.10 6.61
CA GLU A 108 -29.20 -7.71 5.34
C GLU A 108 -30.06 -6.74 4.52
N THR A 109 -31.05 -6.09 5.14
CA THR A 109 -31.92 -5.13 4.46
C THR A 109 -31.11 -3.98 3.85
N LYS A 110 -30.09 -3.48 4.56
CA LYS A 110 -29.21 -2.44 4.02
C LYS A 110 -28.33 -2.96 2.89
N LEU A 111 -27.72 -4.13 3.05
CA LEU A 111 -26.90 -4.73 1.99
C LEU A 111 -27.68 -4.92 0.69
N ARG A 112 -28.94 -5.34 0.77
CA ARG A 112 -29.82 -5.53 -0.39
C ARG A 112 -30.44 -4.23 -0.93
N ALA A 113 -30.23 -3.09 -0.28
CA ALA A 113 -30.78 -1.81 -0.74
C ALA A 113 -30.05 -1.31 -2.00
N GLU A 114 -30.78 -0.58 -2.85
CA GLU A 114 -30.22 0.09 -4.03
C GLU A 114 -29.06 1.01 -3.63
N GLY A 115 -27.96 0.95 -4.39
CA GLY A 115 -26.74 1.71 -4.14
C GLY A 115 -25.69 0.99 -3.27
N ASN A 116 -25.96 -0.22 -2.79
CA ASN A 116 -25.00 -1.05 -2.05
C ASN A 116 -24.42 -2.22 -2.85
N GLU A 117 -24.58 -2.22 -4.17
CA GLU A 117 -24.11 -3.29 -5.08
C GLU A 117 -22.60 -3.49 -4.97
N ALA A 118 -21.83 -2.41 -4.81
CA ALA A 118 -20.38 -2.48 -4.62
C ALA A 118 -20.01 -3.19 -3.31
N ALA A 119 -20.74 -2.93 -2.22
CA ALA A 119 -20.51 -3.59 -0.94
C ALA A 119 -20.83 -5.10 -1.02
N LEU A 120 -21.93 -5.46 -1.69
CA LEU A 120 -22.26 -6.86 -1.97
C LEU A 120 -21.20 -7.55 -2.84
N ALA A 121 -20.65 -6.84 -3.83
CA ALA A 121 -19.63 -7.40 -4.72
C ALA A 121 -18.34 -7.68 -3.95
N SER A 122 -17.96 -6.77 -3.06
CA SER A 122 -16.80 -6.96 -2.18
C SER A 122 -17.03 -8.08 -1.17
N LEU A 123 -18.22 -8.17 -0.57
CA LEU A 123 -18.61 -9.27 0.31
C LEU A 123 -18.50 -10.62 -0.41
N TYR A 124 -19.05 -10.72 -1.63
CA TYR A 124 -18.96 -11.94 -2.43
C TYR A 124 -17.51 -12.30 -2.78
N ARG A 125 -16.66 -11.32 -3.15
CA ARG A 125 -15.23 -11.56 -3.39
C ARG A 125 -14.49 -12.06 -2.14
N MET A 126 -14.85 -11.57 -0.95
CA MET A 126 -14.32 -12.12 0.30
C MET A 126 -14.68 -13.61 0.41
N VAL A 127 -15.96 -13.97 0.23
CA VAL A 127 -16.42 -15.36 0.30
C VAL A 127 -15.71 -16.26 -0.71
N GLN A 128 -15.60 -15.82 -1.97
CA GLN A 128 -14.92 -16.57 -3.03
C GLN A 128 -13.43 -16.79 -2.76
N ALA A 129 -12.79 -15.90 -2.01
CA ALA A 129 -11.41 -16.08 -1.59
C ALA A 129 -11.23 -17.00 -0.37
N GLY A 130 -12.31 -17.62 0.13
CA GLY A 130 -12.28 -18.49 1.31
C GLY A 130 -12.28 -17.76 2.64
N SER A 131 -12.64 -16.48 2.63
CA SER A 131 -12.67 -15.62 3.82
C SER A 131 -13.94 -15.86 4.65
N ARG A 132 -13.93 -15.43 5.92
CA ARG A 132 -15.10 -15.47 6.81
C ARG A 132 -15.55 -14.04 7.15
N PRO A 133 -16.38 -13.40 6.32
CA PRO A 133 -16.85 -12.05 6.60
C PRO A 133 -17.76 -12.04 7.83
N ALA A 134 -17.63 -11.04 8.70
CA ALA A 134 -18.52 -10.85 9.85
C ALA A 134 -18.89 -9.38 10.01
N VAL A 135 -20.07 -9.13 10.59
CA VAL A 135 -20.47 -7.80 11.03
C VAL A 135 -19.77 -7.53 12.36
N VAL A 136 -18.93 -6.49 12.41
CA VAL A 136 -18.04 -6.23 13.55
C VAL A 136 -18.41 -4.99 14.37
N CYS A 137 -19.20 -4.08 13.80
CA CYS A 137 -19.81 -2.97 14.54
C CYS A 137 -20.99 -2.33 13.78
N GLU A 138 -21.83 -1.61 14.53
CA GLU A 138 -22.80 -0.67 14.01
C GLU A 138 -22.50 0.73 14.57
N GLU A 139 -22.42 1.74 13.71
CA GLU A 139 -22.26 3.14 14.12
C GLU A 139 -23.23 4.04 13.34
N GLY A 140 -24.17 4.68 14.05
CA GLY A 140 -25.09 5.64 13.44
C GLY A 140 -25.94 5.04 12.30
N GLY A 141 -26.33 3.77 12.42
CA GLY A 141 -27.03 3.06 11.36
C GLY A 141 -26.14 2.69 10.17
N ARG A 142 -24.81 2.63 10.32
CA ARG A 142 -23.91 2.00 9.35
C ARG A 142 -23.37 0.72 9.94
N PHE A 143 -23.34 -0.34 9.14
CA PHE A 143 -22.73 -1.61 9.53
C PHE A 143 -21.34 -1.71 8.94
N CYS A 144 -20.39 -2.19 9.75
CA CYS A 144 -19.06 -2.51 9.27
C CYS A 144 -18.94 -4.02 9.13
N ILE A 145 -18.62 -4.45 7.92
CA ILE A 145 -18.32 -5.84 7.62
C ILE A 145 -16.82 -5.92 7.43
N ALA A 146 -16.19 -6.74 8.25
CA ALA A 146 -14.78 -7.01 8.12
C ALA A 146 -14.58 -8.47 7.75
N GLU A 147 -13.49 -8.73 7.06
CA GLU A 147 -12.96 -10.08 6.99
C GLU A 147 -12.47 -10.48 8.37
N THR A 148 -13.05 -11.55 8.93
CA THR A 148 -12.66 -12.11 10.22
C THR A 148 -12.09 -13.51 10.03
N PHE A 149 -11.23 -13.94 10.95
CA PHE A 149 -10.58 -15.23 10.82
C PHE A 149 -10.52 -15.95 12.17
N GLY A 150 -10.87 -17.24 12.16
CA GLY A 150 -10.34 -18.18 13.16
C GLY A 150 -8.90 -18.60 12.84
N GLN A 151 -8.48 -18.52 11.57
CA GLN A 151 -7.10 -18.72 11.08
C GLN A 151 -6.87 -17.82 9.86
N THR A 152 -5.83 -16.99 9.89
CA THR A 152 -5.50 -16.07 8.79
C THR A 152 -5.10 -16.85 7.55
N LEU A 153 -5.69 -16.53 6.39
CA LEU A 153 -5.25 -17.07 5.10
C LEU A 153 -3.76 -16.77 4.90
N SER A 154 -2.96 -17.77 4.54
CA SER A 154 -1.51 -17.62 4.43
C SER A 154 -1.10 -16.49 3.49
N GLU A 155 -1.83 -16.28 2.40
CA GLU A 155 -1.62 -15.21 1.41
C GLU A 155 -1.87 -13.80 1.94
N ARG A 156 -2.63 -13.68 3.04
CA ARG A 156 -3.02 -12.40 3.68
C ARG A 156 -2.39 -12.22 5.06
N ALA A 157 -1.84 -13.29 5.62
CA ALA A 157 -1.04 -13.24 6.83
C ALA A 157 0.18 -12.35 6.59
N ASN A 158 0.58 -11.57 7.60
CA ASN A 158 1.77 -10.72 7.54
C ASN A 158 1.80 -9.70 6.38
N CYS A 159 0.63 -9.32 5.84
CA CYS A 159 0.55 -8.13 4.98
C CYS A 159 0.76 -6.87 5.83
N VAL A 160 1.50 -5.91 5.28
CA VAL A 160 1.83 -4.65 5.96
C VAL A 160 1.31 -3.45 5.17
N TYR A 161 1.08 -2.32 5.83
CA TYR A 161 0.49 -1.15 5.18
C TYR A 161 1.44 -0.41 4.24
N ASP A 162 2.74 -0.42 4.53
CA ASP A 162 3.71 0.36 3.77
C ASP A 162 5.10 -0.29 3.73
N ARG A 163 5.99 0.35 2.97
CA ARG A 163 7.37 -0.12 2.78
C ARG A 163 8.20 -0.03 4.05
N LYS A 164 7.87 0.87 4.98
CA LYS A 164 8.60 1.02 6.24
C LYS A 164 8.30 -0.13 7.18
N ALA A 165 7.02 -0.47 7.34
CA ALA A 165 6.56 -1.65 8.07
C ALA A 165 7.13 -2.93 7.44
N GLN A 166 7.17 -3.03 6.10
CA GLN A 166 7.82 -4.15 5.42
C GLN A 166 9.30 -4.29 5.78
N LYS A 167 10.06 -3.19 5.79
CA LYS A 167 11.47 -3.22 6.17
C LYS A 167 11.68 -3.63 7.62
N GLN A 168 10.77 -3.24 8.52
CA GLN A 168 10.85 -3.60 9.93
C GLN A 168 10.57 -5.09 10.18
N VAL A 169 9.58 -5.65 9.48
CA VAL A 169 9.20 -7.07 9.60
C VAL A 169 10.14 -7.99 8.82
N GLY A 170 10.82 -7.47 7.79
CA GLY A 170 11.66 -8.26 6.88
C GLY A 170 10.85 -8.74 5.67
N ARG A 171 11.46 -8.69 4.47
CA ARG A 171 10.74 -8.99 3.21
C ARG A 171 10.32 -10.45 3.14
N GLU A 172 11.16 -11.33 3.67
CA GLU A 172 10.94 -12.77 3.79
C GLU A 172 9.79 -13.14 4.74
N ASN A 173 9.40 -12.22 5.64
CA ASN A 173 8.32 -12.41 6.60
C ASN A 173 7.05 -11.63 6.19
N CYS A 174 7.05 -10.98 5.03
CA CYS A 174 5.98 -10.09 4.58
C CYS A 174 5.34 -10.63 3.30
N ASN A 175 4.04 -10.92 3.34
CA ASN A 175 3.32 -11.45 2.18
C ASN A 175 2.73 -10.35 1.27
N GLY A 176 3.16 -9.10 1.46
CA GLY A 176 2.82 -7.99 0.59
C GLY A 176 2.14 -6.83 1.32
N ASN A 177 1.44 -6.00 0.54
CA ASN A 177 0.83 -4.77 1.02
C ASN A 177 -0.66 -4.94 1.32
N ALA A 178 -1.10 -4.57 2.53
CA ALA A 178 -2.49 -4.68 2.98
C ALA A 178 -3.46 -3.78 2.20
N VAL A 179 -3.03 -2.60 1.75
CA VAL A 179 -3.84 -1.69 0.92
C VAL A 179 -4.12 -2.33 -0.44
N ASN A 180 -3.10 -2.92 -1.06
CA ASN A 180 -3.26 -3.59 -2.35
C ASN A 180 -4.19 -4.81 -2.23
N GLN A 181 -4.14 -5.54 -1.12
CA GLN A 181 -5.07 -6.65 -0.88
C GLN A 181 -6.51 -6.16 -0.73
N ALA A 182 -6.74 -5.08 0.03
CA ALA A 182 -8.05 -4.47 0.18
C ALA A 182 -8.60 -4.00 -1.18
N GLN A 183 -7.78 -3.34 -2.01
CA GLN A 183 -8.14 -2.90 -3.35
C GLN A 183 -8.53 -4.07 -4.27
N LYS A 184 -7.76 -5.16 -4.29
CA LYS A 184 -8.09 -6.37 -5.09
C LYS A 184 -9.46 -6.95 -4.72
N MET A 185 -9.87 -6.83 -3.47
CA MET A 185 -11.18 -7.29 -3.02
C MET A 185 -12.28 -6.25 -3.26
N GLY A 186 -11.94 -5.02 -3.65
CA GLY A 186 -12.88 -3.89 -3.73
C GLY A 186 -13.33 -3.41 -2.36
N VAL A 187 -12.56 -3.70 -1.31
CA VAL A 187 -12.90 -3.37 0.07
C VAL A 187 -12.24 -2.04 0.42
N PRO A 188 -13.03 -1.02 0.80
CA PRO A 188 -12.44 0.22 1.27
C PRO A 188 -11.74 -0.01 2.61
N LEU A 189 -10.61 0.69 2.84
CA LEU A 189 -10.00 0.74 4.16
C LEU A 189 -10.97 1.40 5.15
N MET A 190 -10.97 0.90 6.39
CA MET A 190 -11.84 1.40 7.45
C MET A 190 -11.53 2.87 7.78
N GLU A 191 -12.58 3.68 7.94
CA GLU A 191 -12.41 5.07 8.43
C GLU A 191 -11.83 5.06 9.85
N ARG A 192 -10.93 6.00 10.14
CA ARG A 192 -10.27 6.11 11.45
C ARG A 192 -11.24 6.09 12.63
N ARG A 193 -12.32 6.88 12.56
CA ARG A 193 -13.31 6.97 13.65
C ARG A 193 -13.99 5.63 13.93
N ILE A 194 -14.23 4.83 12.88
CA ILE A 194 -14.86 3.52 12.96
C ILE A 194 -13.88 2.53 13.58
N ALA A 195 -12.62 2.57 13.14
CA ALA A 195 -11.55 1.76 13.72
C ALA A 195 -11.35 2.07 15.21
N GLU A 196 -11.31 3.35 15.58
CA GLU A 196 -11.20 3.79 16.98
C GLU A 196 -12.42 3.35 17.81
N ALA A 197 -13.64 3.46 17.28
CA ALA A 197 -14.85 2.99 17.94
C ALA A 197 -14.84 1.46 18.16
N HIS A 198 -14.37 0.70 17.16
CA HIS A 198 -14.21 -0.75 17.27
C HIS A 198 -13.15 -1.13 18.30
N MET A 199 -11.96 -0.52 18.24
CA MET A 199 -10.88 -0.77 19.20
C MET A 199 -11.24 -0.38 20.64
N ALA A 200 -12.00 0.71 20.83
CA ALA A 200 -12.47 1.13 22.15
C ALA A 200 -13.40 0.10 22.83
N ALA A 201 -14.08 -0.75 22.04
CA ALA A 201 -14.90 -1.85 22.56
C ALA A 201 -14.05 -3.04 23.05
N PHE A 202 -12.75 -3.09 22.72
CA PHE A 202 -11.82 -4.17 23.08
C PHE A 202 -10.54 -3.64 23.73
N PRO A 203 -10.63 -2.96 24.88
CA PRO A 203 -9.52 -2.23 25.50
C PRO A 203 -8.35 -3.12 25.97
N ASP A 204 -8.58 -4.42 26.18
CA ASP A 204 -7.58 -5.39 26.67
C ASP A 204 -7.09 -6.38 25.59
N SER A 205 -7.37 -6.13 24.31
CA SER A 205 -6.91 -7.03 23.27
C SER A 205 -5.43 -6.74 22.93
N ASP A 206 -4.57 -7.76 23.07
CA ASP A 206 -3.22 -7.84 22.49
C ASP A 206 -3.25 -7.79 20.93
N GLN A 207 -4.25 -7.12 20.34
CA GLN A 207 -4.33 -6.82 18.93
C GLN A 207 -3.34 -5.69 18.63
N PHE A 208 -2.10 -6.07 18.37
CA PHE A 208 -1.11 -5.21 17.73
C PHE A 208 -1.52 -4.97 16.26
N CYS A 209 -2.56 -4.17 16.02
CA CYS A 209 -2.68 -3.48 14.75
C CYS A 209 -1.57 -2.43 14.74
N TYR A 210 -0.46 -2.71 14.05
CA TYR A 210 0.59 -1.71 13.83
C TYR A 210 -0.01 -0.54 13.07
N ASP A 211 -0.29 0.50 13.84
CA ASP A 211 -1.07 1.68 13.52
C ASP A 211 -0.37 2.49 12.41
N TYR A 212 -0.97 2.53 11.21
CA TYR A 212 -0.62 3.50 10.17
C TYR A 212 -1.80 4.40 9.80
N ILE A 213 -2.87 4.43 10.60
CA ILE A 213 -4.06 5.27 10.39
C ILE A 213 -3.75 6.78 10.64
N GLN A 214 -2.48 7.17 10.84
CA GLN A 214 -2.07 8.55 11.14
C GLN A 214 -1.15 9.24 10.10
N ALA A 215 -0.87 8.62 8.95
CA ALA A 215 -0.05 9.26 7.91
C ALA A 215 -0.90 10.14 6.97
N THR A 216 -0.76 11.47 7.11
CA THR A 216 -1.20 12.44 6.10
C THR A 216 -0.43 12.24 4.79
N GLU A 217 -0.96 12.72 3.67
CA GLU A 217 -0.36 12.56 2.33
C GLU A 217 1.12 13.01 2.31
N ASP A 218 1.42 14.17 2.89
CA ASP A 218 2.79 14.70 3.06
C ASP A 218 3.74 13.78 3.85
N LYS A 219 3.21 12.96 4.78
CA LYS A 219 4.02 12.04 5.59
C LYS A 219 4.28 10.72 4.87
N ARG A 220 3.57 10.43 3.78
CA ARG A 220 3.80 9.25 2.93
C ARG A 220 4.96 9.49 1.96
N GLU A 221 5.20 10.74 1.58
CA GLU A 221 6.25 11.11 0.61
C GLU A 221 7.62 11.37 1.25
N SER A 222 7.71 11.62 2.56
CA SER A 222 8.93 12.11 3.20
C SER A 222 9.90 11.06 3.79
N GLY A 223 9.66 9.75 3.63
CA GLY A 223 10.64 8.69 3.91
C GLY A 223 10.44 7.85 5.17
#